data_AF-A0A3A4Z5Z4-F1
#
_entry.id   AF-A0A3A4Z5Z4-F1
#
_cell.length_a   1.000
_cell.length_b   1.000
_cell.length_c   1.000
_cell.angle_alpha   90.00
_cell.angle_beta   90.00
_cell.angle_gamma   90.00
#
_symmetry.space_group_name_H-M   'P 1'
#
loop_
_entity.id
_entity.type
_entity.pdbx_description
1 polymer ?
#
loop_
_entity_poly.entity_id
_entity_poly.type
_entity_poly.pdbx_seq_one_letter_code
_entity_poly.pdbx_strand_id
1 'polypeptide(L)' 'MATIVKKQPGQTDDQLIAQFRKKVLADDIIGELKKREFYVKPSRAKYEKMKKLKKGNK' A
#
# COMPACT_ATOMS: atom_id res chain seq x y z
N MET A 1 -5.17 -6.87 -7.65
CA MET A 1 -5.84 -8.03 -7.03
C MET A 1 -6.51 -7.56 -5.75
N ALA A 2 -7.69 -8.08 -5.41
CA ALA A 2 -8.34 -7.73 -4.15
C ALA A 2 -7.67 -8.48 -2.99
N THR A 3 -7.41 -7.79 -1.87
CA THR A 3 -6.90 -8.42 -0.65
C THR A 3 -8.04 -9.15 0.06
N ILE A 4 -7.99 -10.49 0.07
CA ILE A 4 -9.02 -11.32 0.70
C ILE A 4 -8.46 -11.94 1.99
N VAL A 5 -9.23 -11.82 3.07
CA VAL A 5 -8.96 -12.50 4.34
C VAL A 5 -10.24 -13.20 4.80
N LYS A 6 -10.11 -14.49 5.13
CA LYS A 6 -11.20 -15.34 5.62
C LYS A 6 -10.94 -15.71 7.07
N LYS A 7 -11.94 -15.53 7.93
CA LYS A 7 -11.89 -15.89 9.34
C LYS A 7 -11.65 -17.39 9.51
N GLN A 8 -10.71 -17.75 10.37
CA GLN A 8 -10.45 -19.15 10.74
C GLN A 8 -11.23 -19.54 12.00
N PRO A 9 -11.59 -20.83 12.17
CA PRO A 9 -12.19 -21.31 13.42
C PRO A 9 -11.29 -21.00 14.62
N GLY A 10 -11.85 -20.42 15.68
CA GLY A 10 -11.11 -20.03 16.89
C GLY A 10 -10.34 -18.70 16.79
N GLN A 11 -10.39 -18.00 15.64
CA GLN A 11 -9.78 -16.68 15.50
C GLN A 11 -10.69 -15.59 16.08
N THR A 12 -10.12 -14.66 16.84
CA THR A 12 -10.85 -13.47 17.31
C THR A 12 -10.99 -12.44 16.19
N ASP A 13 -11.98 -11.56 16.29
CA ASP A 13 -12.21 -10.53 15.27
C ASP A 13 -11.04 -9.53 15.18
N ASP A 14 -10.39 -9.21 16.30
CA ASP A 14 -9.20 -8.35 16.31
C ASP A 14 -8.02 -8.96 15.55
N GLN A 15 -7.81 -10.28 15.69
CA GLN A 15 -6.76 -10.99 14.97
C GLN A 15 -7.05 -10.99 13.46
N LEU A 16 -8.31 -11.11 13.06
CA LEU A 16 -8.74 -11.04 11.68
C LEU A 16 -8.48 -9.64 11.09
N ILE A 17 -8.87 -8.58 11.81
CA ILE A 17 -8.63 -7.18 11.42
C ILE A 17 -7.13 -6.90 11.31
N ALA A 18 -6.32 -7.40 12.26
CA ALA A 18 -4.87 -7.24 12.23
C ALA A 18 -4.24 -7.92 11.00
N GLN A 19 -4.69 -9.12 10.64
CA GLN A 19 -4.23 -9.81 9.42
C GLN A 19 -4.62 -9.04 8.16
N PHE A 20 -5.84 -8.51 8.10
CA PHE A 20 -6.27 -7.66 6.99
C PHE A 20 -5.40 -6.41 6.85
N ARG A 21 -5.17 -5.68 7.95
CA ARG A 21 -4.29 -4.50 7.96
C ARG A 21 -2.90 -4.84 7.45
N LYS A 22 -2.31 -5.95 7.90
CA LYS A 22 -0.99 -6.40 7.44
C LYS A 22 -0.96 -6.65 5.93
N LYS A 23 -1.95 -7.34 5.37
CA LYS A 23 -2.00 -7.59 3.93
C LYS A 23 -2.22 -6.30 3.12
N VAL A 24 -3.10 -5.41 3.56
CA VAL A 24 -3.35 -4.12 2.89
C VAL A 24 -2.09 -3.24 2.85
N LEU A 25 -1.29 -3.26 3.94
CA LEU A 25 -0.02 -2.57 3.98
C LEU A 25 1.02 -3.21 3.05
N ALA A 26 1.09 -4.55 3.02
CA ALA A 26 2.00 -5.27 2.13
C ALA A 26 1.68 -5.00 0.65
N ASP A 27 0.40 -4.88 0.30
CA ASP A 27 -0.07 -4.61 -1.06
C ASP A 27 0.06 -3.12 -1.47
N ASP A 28 0.54 -2.21 -0.59
CA ASP A 28 0.66 -0.75 -0.78
C ASP A 28 -0.61 -0.08 -1.37
N ILE A 29 -1.80 -0.61 -1.07
CA ILE A 29 -3.07 -0.16 -1.68
C ILE A 29 -3.29 1.33 -1.40
N ILE A 30 -3.04 1.78 -0.18
CA ILE A 30 -3.21 3.19 0.23
C ILE A 30 -2.23 4.09 -0.53
N GLY A 31 -0.98 3.64 -0.73
CA GLY A 31 0.02 4.38 -1.48
C GLY A 31 -0.33 4.49 -2.96
N GLU A 32 -0.90 3.42 -3.54
CA GLU A 32 -1.39 3.42 -4.93
C GLU A 32 -2.59 4.34 -5.12
N LEU A 33 -3.57 4.31 -4.21
CA LEU A 33 -4.73 5.20 -4.26
C LEU A 33 -4.31 6.67 -4.25
N LYS A 34 -3.39 7.07 -3.35
CA LYS A 34 -2.86 8.44 -3.31
C LYS A 34 -2.12 8.84 -4.59
N LYS A 35 -1.43 7.90 -5.25
CA LYS A 35 -0.75 8.16 -6.54
C LYS A 35 -1.76 8.38 -7.68
N ARG A 36 -2.96 7.79 -7.57
CA ARG A 36 -4.04 7.86 -8.57
C ARG A 36 -5.09 8.94 -8.28
N GLU A 37 -5.08 9.50 -7.08
CA GLU A 37 -6.02 10.53 -6.63
C GLU A 37 -6.05 11.75 -7.56
N PHE A 38 -4.88 12.14 -8.08
CA PHE A 38 -4.74 13.23 -9.05
C PHE A 38 -3.91 12.79 -10.25
N TYR A 39 -4.24 13.35 -11.42
CA TYR A 39 -3.40 13.18 -12.60
C TYR A 39 -2.04 13.85 -12.38
N VAL A 40 -0.97 13.11 -12.66
CA VAL A 40 0.41 13.60 -12.61
C VAL A 40 1.07 13.34 -13.96
N LYS A 41 1.65 14.39 -14.56
CA LYS A 41 2.41 14.23 -15.80
C LYS A 41 3.52 13.17 -15.64
N PRO A 42 3.76 12.30 -16.63
CA PRO A 42 4.75 11.22 -16.54
C PRO A 42 6.16 11.71 -16.17
N SER A 43 6.56 12.90 -16.65
CA SER A 43 7.85 13.52 -16.32
C SER A 43 7.98 13.82 -14.83
N ARG A 44 6.94 14.39 -14.21
CA ARG A 44 6.92 14.71 -12.77
C ARG A 44 6.93 13.44 -11.92
N ALA A 45 6.21 12.40 -12.34
CA ALA A 45 6.23 11.10 -11.68
C ALA A 45 7.63 10.46 -11.67
N LYS A 46 8.35 10.51 -12.81
CA LYS A 46 9.74 10.03 -12.92
C LYS A 46 10.68 10.82 -12.00
N TYR A 47 10.57 12.15 -11.98
CA TYR A 47 11.37 13.01 -11.12
C TYR A 47 11.18 12.69 -9.63
N GLU A 48 9.93 12.59 -9.17
CA GLU A 48 9.61 12.25 -7.77
C GLU A 48 10.13 10.86 -7.38
N LYS A 49 10.04 9.87 -8.28
CA LYS A 49 10.58 8.53 -8.04
C LYS A 49 12.10 8.58 -7.83
N MET A 50 12.83 9.29 -8.69
CA MET A 50 14.28 9.46 -8.58
C MET A 50 14.69 10.22 -7.32
N LYS A 51 13.93 11.27 -6.95
CA LYS A 51 14.15 12.04 -5.72
C LYS A 51 13.98 11.17 -4.48
N LYS A 52 12.95 10.32 -4.43
CA LYS A 52 12.73 9.38 -3.31
C LYS A 52 13.87 8.37 -3.17
N LEU A 53 14.31 7.77 -4.28
CA LEU A 53 15.45 6.84 -4.30
C LEU A 53 16.74 7.50 -3.77
N LYS A 54 17.06 8.72 -4.24
CA LYS A 54 18.24 9.46 -3.76
C LYS A 54 18.17 9.82 -2.28
N LYS A 55 16.97 10.04 -1.73
CA LYS A 55 16.76 10.36 -0.32
C LYS A 55 16.86 9.13 0.58
N GLY A 56 16.48 7.94 0.11
CA GLY A 56 16.56 6.69 0.87
C GLY A 56 17.96 6.05 0.92
N ASN A 57 18.87 6.47 0.04
CA ASN A 57 20.27 6.02 0.02
C ASN A 57 21.21 6.90 0.87
N LYS A 58 20.66 7.81 1.67
CA LYS A 58 21.38 8.60 2.68
C LYS A 58 20.91 8.16 4.06
#